data_AF-A0A812JV50-F1
#
_entry.id   AF-A0A812JV50-F1
#
_cell.length_a   1.000
_cell.length_b   1.000
_cell.length_c   1.000
_cell.angle_alpha   90.00
_cell.angle_beta   90.00
_cell.angle_gamma   90.00
#
_symmetry.space_group_name_H-M   'P 1'
#
loop_
_entity.id
_entity.type
_entity.pdbx_description
1 polymer ?
#
loop_
_entity_poly.entity_id
_entity_poly.type
_entity_poly.pdbx_seq_one_letter_code
_entity_poly.pdbx_strand_id
1 'polypeptide(L)'
;MPGARTRVRSAQEEMQAKLEDRRRKVEGLPPVLSCAEDEAPAEVNEVQEGQGDARGPAGEQKADAPTPAVAGLLTAIEGFRTCLCPRCLHSMPLRRHRPRAAIYEGGVSCDRCKRELLGQVEAQELELEPRDAFCHCSRCWFDLCRSCAYKEMQEVWWGED
;
A
#
# COMPACT_ATOMS: atom_id res chain seq x y z
N MET A 1 32.62 57.46 9.83
CA MET A 1 32.51 55.98 9.71
C MET A 1 31.05 55.56 9.50
N PRO A 2 30.49 55.65 8.27
CA PRO A 2 29.14 55.18 7.95
C PRO A 2 29.19 53.76 7.34
N GLY A 3 29.33 52.71 8.17
CA GLY A 3 29.57 51.35 7.66
C GLY A 3 28.56 50.27 8.09
N ALA A 4 27.80 50.50 9.16
CA ALA A 4 26.99 49.44 9.78
C ALA A 4 25.51 49.45 9.36
N ARG A 5 24.93 50.62 9.07
CA ARG A 5 23.49 50.75 8.76
C ARG A 5 23.10 50.22 7.37
N THR A 6 24.04 50.18 6.42
CA THR A 6 23.77 49.73 5.04
C THR A 6 23.58 48.22 4.94
N ARG A 7 24.22 47.43 5.82
CA ARG A 7 24.16 45.96 5.77
C ARG A 7 22.82 45.39 6.25
N VAL A 8 22.13 46.07 7.17
CA VAL A 8 20.85 45.60 7.71
C VAL A 8 19.71 45.77 6.70
N ARG A 9 19.71 46.84 5.89
CA ARG A 9 18.71 47.04 4.82
C ARG A 9 18.77 45.93 3.77
N SER A 10 19.98 45.49 3.39
CA SER A 10 20.18 44.43 2.41
C SER A 10 19.57 43.08 2.83
N ALA A 11 19.69 42.72 4.11
CA ALA A 11 19.15 41.44 4.60
C ALA A 11 17.62 41.44 4.67
N GLN A 12 17.02 42.59 5.00
CA GLN A 12 15.57 42.75 5.05
C GLN A 12 14.96 42.71 3.63
N GLU A 13 15.61 43.37 2.66
CA GLU A 13 15.20 43.34 1.26
C GLU A 13 15.30 41.92 0.65
N GLU A 14 16.35 41.15 0.97
CA GLU A 14 16.46 39.74 0.54
C GLU A 14 15.37 38.84 1.15
N MET A 15 15.05 39.03 2.43
CA MET A 15 14.00 38.25 3.11
C MET A 15 12.63 38.53 2.50
N GLN A 16 12.35 39.80 2.18
CA GLN A 16 11.08 40.23 1.59
C GLN A 16 10.93 39.70 0.16
N ALA A 17 12.00 39.72 -0.65
CA ALA A 17 12.00 39.12 -1.98
C ALA A 17 11.73 37.60 -1.96
N LYS A 18 12.29 36.86 -0.99
CA LYS A 18 12.03 35.42 -0.82
C LYS A 18 10.58 35.11 -0.45
N LEU A 19 9.93 35.97 0.33
CA LEU A 19 8.51 35.82 0.69
C LEU A 19 7.60 36.07 -0.52
N GLU A 20 7.88 37.08 -1.33
CA GLU A 20 7.10 37.35 -2.55
C GLU A 20 7.24 36.23 -3.59
N ASP A 21 8.44 35.66 -3.76
CA ASP A 21 8.66 34.51 -4.66
C ASP A 21 7.86 33.27 -4.21
N ARG A 22 7.87 32.96 -2.90
CA ARG A 22 7.04 31.88 -2.34
C ARG A 22 5.55 32.13 -2.56
N ARG A 23 5.09 33.37 -2.41
CA ARG A 23 3.67 33.71 -2.61
C ARG A 23 3.24 33.53 -4.07
N ARG A 24 4.04 33.99 -5.03
CA ARG A 24 3.78 33.76 -6.47
C ARG A 24 3.71 32.27 -6.82
N LYS A 25 4.55 31.46 -6.19
CA LYS A 25 4.58 30.00 -6.41
C LYS A 25 3.32 29.29 -5.88
N VAL A 26 2.64 29.87 -4.88
CA VAL A 26 1.37 29.35 -4.36
C VAL A 26 0.17 29.85 -5.19
N GLU A 27 0.17 31.13 -5.59
CA GLU A 27 -0.93 31.73 -6.38
C GLU A 27 -0.95 31.24 -7.84
N GLY A 28 0.14 30.68 -8.37
CA GLY A 28 0.21 30.09 -9.71
C GLY A 28 -0.23 28.63 -9.83
N LEU A 29 -0.63 27.98 -8.73
CA LEU A 29 -1.20 26.63 -8.78
C LEU A 29 -2.65 26.73 -9.27
N PRO A 30 -3.05 25.99 -10.31
CA PRO A 30 -4.44 25.97 -10.75
C PRO A 30 -5.34 25.57 -9.58
N PRO A 31 -6.55 26.16 -9.47
CA PRO A 31 -7.50 25.77 -8.43
C PRO A 31 -7.69 24.25 -8.51
N VAL A 32 -7.42 23.57 -7.40
CA VAL A 32 -7.70 22.14 -7.25
C VAL A 32 -9.16 21.92 -7.58
N LEU A 33 -9.40 21.32 -8.75
CA LEU A 33 -10.72 20.93 -9.21
C LEU A 33 -11.35 20.05 -8.13
N SER A 34 -12.34 20.64 -7.45
CA SER A 34 -13.32 19.97 -6.61
C SER A 34 -13.85 18.76 -7.36
N CYS A 35 -13.55 17.55 -6.88
CA CYS A 35 -14.09 16.31 -7.43
C CYS A 35 -15.61 16.37 -7.36
N ALA A 36 -16.25 16.45 -8.52
CA ALA A 36 -17.67 16.21 -8.66
C ALA A 36 -17.97 14.77 -8.24
N GLU A 37 -19.03 14.63 -7.45
CA GLU A 37 -19.65 13.37 -7.08
C GLU A 37 -20.27 12.78 -8.35
N ASP A 38 -19.70 11.67 -8.85
CA ASP A 38 -20.25 10.94 -10.00
C ASP A 38 -21.00 9.70 -9.47
N GLU A 39 -22.28 9.67 -9.82
CA GLU A 39 -23.29 8.69 -9.45
C GLU A 39 -22.90 7.26 -9.81
N ALA A 40 -23.19 6.32 -8.90
CA ALA A 40 -23.10 4.90 -9.18
C ALA A 40 -24.30 4.43 -10.00
N PRO A 41 -24.10 3.67 -11.10
CA PRO A 41 -25.14 2.77 -11.58
C PRO A 41 -25.02 1.41 -10.89
N ALA A 42 -26.14 1.00 -10.31
CA ALA A 42 -26.42 -0.38 -9.98
C ALA A 42 -26.63 -1.18 -11.27
N GLU A 43 -25.95 -2.32 -11.42
CA GLU A 43 -26.49 -3.40 -12.24
C GLU A 43 -26.14 -4.77 -11.65
N VAL A 44 -27.22 -5.50 -11.41
CA VAL A 44 -27.31 -6.90 -11.00
C VAL A 44 -26.92 -7.78 -12.18
N ASN A 45 -26.02 -8.74 -11.96
CA ASN A 45 -25.86 -9.86 -12.88
C ASN A 45 -25.97 -11.17 -12.11
N GLU A 46 -27.16 -11.76 -12.24
CA GLU A 46 -27.52 -13.12 -11.88
C GLU A 46 -26.83 -14.06 -12.90
N VAL A 47 -25.93 -14.93 -12.45
CA VAL A 47 -25.34 -15.96 -13.32
C VAL A 47 -25.64 -17.34 -12.74
N GLN A 48 -26.32 -18.11 -13.59
CA GLN A 48 -26.81 -19.47 -13.45
C GLN A 48 -25.83 -20.47 -12.81
N GLU A 49 -26.38 -21.26 -11.90
CA GLU A 49 -25.84 -22.55 -11.45
C GLU A 49 -25.82 -23.55 -12.63
N GLY A 50 -24.61 -23.83 -13.11
CA GLY A 50 -24.35 -24.94 -14.03
C GLY A 50 -23.93 -26.18 -13.27
N GLN A 51 -24.89 -27.09 -13.04
CA GLN A 51 -24.65 -28.46 -12.58
C GLN A 51 -23.91 -29.24 -13.67
N GLY A 52 -22.68 -29.68 -13.39
CA GLY A 52 -21.87 -30.50 -14.27
C GLY A 52 -21.21 -31.65 -13.50
N ASP A 53 -21.91 -32.78 -13.44
CA ASP A 53 -21.40 -34.08 -13.02
C ASP A 53 -20.39 -34.61 -14.06
N ALA A 54 -19.15 -34.86 -13.65
CA ALA A 54 -18.20 -35.69 -14.41
C ALA A 54 -17.16 -36.33 -13.49
N ARG A 55 -17.52 -37.52 -12.99
CA ARG A 55 -16.66 -38.49 -12.32
C ARG A 55 -15.82 -39.24 -13.37
N GLY A 56 -14.49 -39.21 -13.26
CA GLY A 56 -13.55 -39.93 -14.15
C GLY A 56 -12.19 -40.21 -13.48
N PRO A 57 -11.46 -41.28 -13.87
CA PRO A 57 -10.76 -42.16 -12.94
C PRO A 57 -9.29 -41.80 -12.62
N ALA A 58 -8.85 -42.40 -11.51
CA ALA A 58 -7.51 -42.38 -10.95
C ALA A 58 -6.42 -42.85 -11.94
N GLY A 59 -5.39 -42.03 -12.09
CA GLY A 59 -4.11 -42.40 -12.69
C GLY A 59 -3.00 -42.19 -11.68
N GLU A 60 -2.39 -43.29 -11.24
CA GLU A 60 -1.14 -43.33 -10.47
C GLU A 60 -0.03 -42.58 -11.21
N GLN A 61 0.48 -41.51 -10.62
CA GLN A 61 1.71 -40.85 -11.05
C GLN A 61 2.85 -41.20 -10.09
N LYS A 62 3.88 -41.84 -10.67
CA LYS A 62 5.16 -42.18 -10.05
C LYS A 62 5.79 -40.96 -9.38
N ALA A 63 6.23 -41.17 -8.14
CA ALA A 63 7.16 -40.30 -7.45
C ALA A 63 8.51 -40.25 -8.17
N ASP A 64 8.92 -39.06 -8.59
CA ASP A 64 10.28 -38.77 -9.05
C ASP A 64 10.86 -37.60 -8.22
N ALA A 65 12.18 -37.59 -8.13
CA ALA A 65 13.06 -37.08 -7.08
C ALA A 65 12.89 -35.61 -6.57
N PRO A 66 13.40 -35.29 -5.36
CA PRO A 66 13.32 -33.96 -4.76
C PRO A 66 14.28 -32.98 -5.46
N THR A 67 13.72 -31.97 -6.13
CA THR A 67 14.52 -30.88 -6.73
C THR A 67 14.66 -29.73 -5.73
N PRO A 68 15.89 -29.29 -5.35
CA PRO A 68 16.08 -28.16 -4.46
C PRO A 68 16.05 -26.85 -5.24
N ALA A 69 14.88 -26.23 -5.38
CA ALA A 69 14.75 -24.90 -6.00
C ALA A 69 13.55 -24.09 -5.46
N VAL A 70 13.30 -24.12 -4.15
CA VAL A 70 12.24 -23.30 -3.52
C VAL A 70 12.64 -21.84 -3.26
N ALA A 71 13.84 -21.40 -3.63
CA ALA A 71 14.31 -20.04 -3.40
C ALA A 71 13.82 -19.01 -4.45
N GLY A 72 13.25 -19.46 -5.58
CA GLY A 72 12.89 -18.58 -6.71
C GLY A 72 11.39 -18.32 -6.91
N LEU A 73 10.51 -18.96 -6.14
CA LEU A 73 9.05 -18.92 -6.39
C LEU A 73 8.31 -17.76 -5.67
N LEU A 74 9.02 -16.95 -4.89
CA LEU A 74 8.42 -15.85 -4.13
C LEU A 74 8.38 -14.52 -4.91
N THR A 75 9.04 -14.46 -6.07
CA THR A 75 9.23 -13.22 -6.85
C THR A 75 8.18 -13.00 -7.95
N ALA A 76 7.33 -13.99 -8.25
CA ALA A 76 6.46 -13.97 -9.44
C ALA A 76 4.95 -13.83 -9.17
N ILE A 77 4.52 -13.41 -7.97
CA ILE A 77 3.09 -13.12 -7.73
C ILE A 77 2.83 -11.65 -8.05
N GLU A 78 3.04 -11.33 -9.32
CA GLU A 78 2.82 -10.04 -9.94
C GLU A 78 1.31 -9.88 -10.22
N GLY A 79 0.49 -9.76 -9.16
CA GLY A 79 -0.95 -9.71 -9.39
C GLY A 79 -1.87 -9.49 -8.19
N PHE A 80 -1.50 -9.89 -6.98
CA PHE A 80 -2.44 -9.71 -5.87
C PHE A 80 -2.46 -8.25 -5.41
N ARG A 81 -3.63 -7.61 -5.57
CA ARG A 81 -3.86 -6.20 -5.21
C ARG A 81 -4.66 -6.03 -3.92
N THR A 82 -5.34 -7.08 -3.49
CA THR A 82 -6.24 -7.10 -2.33
C THR A 82 -6.13 -8.45 -1.62
N CYS A 83 -6.34 -8.46 -0.31
CA CYS A 83 -6.47 -9.67 0.50
C CYS A 83 -7.68 -9.54 1.45
N LEU A 84 -8.14 -10.60 2.11
CA LEU A 84 -9.21 -10.52 3.12
C LEU A 84 -8.62 -10.40 4.53
N CYS A 85 -9.27 -9.61 5.37
CA CYS A 85 -8.88 -9.46 6.77
C CYS A 85 -9.24 -10.71 7.59
N PRO A 86 -8.27 -11.39 8.24
CA PRO A 86 -8.58 -12.55 9.07
C PRO A 86 -9.49 -12.26 10.27
N ARG A 87 -9.53 -11.00 10.73
CA ARG A 87 -10.35 -10.58 11.88
C ARG A 87 -11.80 -10.25 11.54
N CYS A 88 -12.06 -9.68 10.38
CA CYS A 88 -13.38 -9.12 10.05
C CYS A 88 -13.85 -9.40 8.63
N LEU A 89 -13.09 -10.19 7.86
CA LEU A 89 -13.35 -10.60 6.47
C LEU A 89 -13.54 -9.44 5.49
N HIS A 90 -13.14 -8.22 5.88
CA HIS A 90 -13.19 -7.07 4.99
C HIS A 90 -12.02 -7.09 4.00
N SER A 91 -12.25 -6.58 2.79
CA SER A 91 -11.20 -6.44 1.78
C SER A 91 -10.13 -5.44 2.25
N MET A 92 -8.86 -5.84 2.14
CA MET A 92 -7.68 -5.08 2.49
C MET A 92 -6.87 -4.81 1.23
N PRO A 93 -6.87 -3.58 0.68
CA PRO A 93 -6.05 -3.25 -0.47
C PRO A 93 -4.57 -3.21 -0.08
N LEU A 94 -3.73 -3.61 -1.03
CA LEU A 94 -2.29 -3.52 -0.93
C LEU A 94 -1.85 -2.05 -0.98
N ARG A 95 -1.00 -1.64 -0.05
CA ARG A 95 -0.49 -0.27 0.11
C ARG A 95 1.03 -0.28 0.16
N ARG A 96 1.63 0.82 -0.30
CA ARG A 96 3.07 1.13 -0.17
C ARG A 96 3.35 2.33 0.72
N HIS A 97 2.28 3.01 1.13
CA HIS A 97 2.33 4.23 1.93
C HIS A 97 1.60 4.00 3.24
N ARG A 98 2.10 4.69 4.27
CA ARG A 98 1.54 4.69 5.61
C ARG A 98 0.07 5.15 5.61
N PRO A 99 -0.84 4.50 6.35
CA PRO A 99 -2.16 5.04 6.58
C PRO A 99 -2.07 6.42 7.26
N ARG A 100 -3.03 7.31 6.98
CA ARG A 100 -3.00 8.69 7.51
C ARG A 100 -3.36 8.81 9.00
N ALA A 101 -3.75 7.72 9.65
CA ALA A 101 -4.16 7.75 11.06
C ALA A 101 -2.95 7.95 12.00
N ALA A 102 -3.12 8.79 13.02
CA ALA A 102 -2.07 9.14 13.99
C ALA A 102 -1.47 7.93 14.73
N ILE A 103 -2.24 6.84 14.87
CA ILE A 103 -1.75 5.58 15.47
C ILE A 103 -0.54 4.99 14.74
N TYR A 104 -0.35 5.34 13.46
CA TYR A 104 0.79 4.90 12.64
C TYR A 104 1.97 5.87 12.68
N GLU A 105 1.97 6.88 13.56
CA GLU A 105 3.13 7.77 13.74
C GLU A 105 4.42 7.00 14.06
N GLY A 106 4.30 5.93 14.85
CA GLY A 106 5.39 5.03 15.20
C GLY A 106 5.82 4.04 14.11
N GLY A 107 5.19 4.07 12.93
CA GLY A 107 5.41 3.09 11.87
C GLY A 107 4.26 2.08 11.73
N VAL A 108 4.45 1.09 10.87
CA VAL A 108 3.50 -0.01 10.59
C VAL A 108 4.24 -1.33 10.79
N SER A 109 3.62 -2.27 11.50
CA SER A 109 4.16 -3.62 11.69
C SER A 109 3.13 -4.67 11.30
N CYS A 110 3.59 -5.85 10.86
CA CYS A 110 2.71 -6.96 10.51
C CYS A 110 2.14 -7.59 11.79
N ASP A 111 0.83 -7.67 11.90
CA ASP A 111 0.19 -8.25 13.07
C ASP A 111 0.42 -9.76 13.23
N ARG A 112 0.69 -10.48 12.13
CA ARG A 112 0.93 -11.94 12.15
C ARG A 112 2.37 -12.28 12.54
N CYS A 113 3.35 -11.76 11.80
CA CYS A 113 4.77 -12.11 12.02
C CYS A 113 5.58 -11.05 12.79
N LYS A 114 4.96 -9.93 13.18
CA LYS A 114 5.57 -8.82 13.94
C LYS A 114 6.73 -8.11 13.24
N ARG A 115 6.99 -8.40 11.95
CA ARG A 115 7.97 -7.67 11.13
C ARG A 115 7.53 -6.22 10.95
N GLU A 116 8.47 -5.30 11.10
CA GLU A 116 8.31 -3.88 10.76
C GLU A 116 8.20 -3.71 9.24
N LEU A 117 7.13 -3.05 8.79
CA LEU A 117 6.78 -2.85 7.38
C LEU A 117 7.14 -1.44 6.90
N LEU A 118 6.90 -0.47 7.78
CA LEU A 118 7.28 0.92 7.60
C LEU A 118 7.80 1.41 8.94
N GLY A 119 9.04 1.88 9.00
CA GLY A 119 9.57 2.46 10.22
C GLY A 119 9.06 3.85 10.51
N GLN A 120 9.53 4.43 11.63
CA GLN A 120 9.35 5.84 11.93
C GLN A 120 9.97 6.65 10.79
N VAL A 121 9.12 7.31 10.02
CA VAL A 121 9.55 8.15 8.92
C VAL A 121 10.11 9.43 9.53
N GLU A 122 11.43 9.47 9.78
CA GLU A 122 12.18 10.72 9.76
C GLU A 122 11.87 11.37 8.41
N ALA A 123 11.30 12.59 8.45
CA ALA A 123 10.47 13.18 7.41
C ALA A 123 11.16 13.48 6.06
N GLN A 124 12.32 12.90 5.74
CA GLN A 124 13.16 13.35 4.63
C GLN A 124 13.78 12.30 3.71
N GLU A 125 13.78 10.99 4.01
CA GLU A 125 14.33 10.01 3.06
C GLU A 125 13.27 9.49 2.08
N LEU A 126 13.14 10.31 1.05
CA LEU A 126 12.41 10.18 -0.20
C LEU A 126 12.83 8.91 -0.98
N GLU A 127 11.84 8.08 -1.28
CA GLU A 127 11.56 7.51 -2.61
C GLU A 127 12.54 6.55 -3.32
N LEU A 128 13.74 6.28 -2.81
CA LEU A 128 14.72 5.51 -3.60
C LEU A 128 14.57 3.98 -3.50
N GLU A 129 14.05 3.45 -2.38
CA GLU A 129 13.86 2.00 -2.24
C GLU A 129 12.38 1.59 -2.41
N PRO A 130 12.09 0.57 -3.22
CA PRO A 130 10.73 0.03 -3.34
C PRO A 130 10.28 -0.51 -1.97
N ARG A 131 9.50 0.30 -1.25
CA ARG A 131 8.95 -0.09 0.05
C ARG A 131 8.12 -1.36 -0.10
N ASP A 132 8.35 -2.31 0.81
CA ASP A 132 7.57 -3.54 0.88
C ASP A 132 6.08 -3.22 0.97
N ALA A 133 5.32 -3.75 0.02
CA ALA A 133 3.88 -3.55 -0.01
C ALA A 133 3.20 -4.38 1.09
N PHE A 134 2.13 -3.85 1.69
CA PHE A 134 1.40 -4.50 2.79
C PHE A 134 -0.11 -4.32 2.65
N CYS A 135 -0.90 -5.22 3.21
CA CYS A 135 -2.35 -5.08 3.30
C CYS A 135 -2.72 -4.37 4.62
N HIS A 136 -3.62 -3.37 4.56
CA HIS A 136 -4.14 -2.66 5.74
C HIS A 136 -5.67 -2.74 5.80
N CYS A 137 -6.22 -3.12 6.96
CA CYS A 137 -7.65 -3.13 7.21
C CYS A 137 -8.11 -1.82 7.86
N SER A 138 -8.89 -1.02 7.13
CA SER A 138 -9.44 0.24 7.64
C SER A 138 -10.46 0.07 8.78
N ARG A 139 -11.04 -1.13 8.93
CA ARG A 139 -12.09 -1.41 9.92
C ARG A 139 -11.55 -1.76 11.30
N CYS A 140 -10.55 -2.65 11.37
CA CYS A 140 -10.02 -3.18 12.64
C CYS A 140 -8.53 -2.93 12.83
N TRP A 141 -7.91 -2.16 11.93
CA TRP A 141 -6.51 -1.74 11.97
C TRP A 141 -5.54 -2.92 12.03
N PHE A 142 -5.90 -3.98 11.32
CA PHE A 142 -5.05 -5.16 11.16
C PHE A 142 -4.17 -5.00 9.92
N ASP A 143 -2.88 -5.24 10.08
CA ASP A 143 -1.88 -5.06 9.03
C ASP A 143 -1.15 -6.38 8.74
N LEU A 144 -0.97 -6.70 7.46
CA LEU A 144 -0.29 -7.91 7.02
C LEU A 144 0.82 -7.58 6.02
N CYS A 145 2.01 -8.12 6.26
CA CYS A 145 3.06 -8.11 5.25
C CYS A 145 2.63 -8.92 4.02
N ARG A 146 3.24 -8.63 2.86
CA ARG A 146 2.95 -9.33 1.60
C ARG A 146 2.95 -10.86 1.74
N SER A 147 3.96 -11.41 2.42
CA SER A 147 4.10 -12.86 2.62
C SER A 147 3.01 -13.45 3.51
N CYS A 148 2.61 -12.75 4.58
CA CYS A 148 1.54 -13.23 5.46
C CYS A 148 0.18 -13.11 4.78
N ALA A 149 -0.10 -12.01 4.07
CA ALA A 149 -1.31 -11.85 3.28
C ALA A 149 -1.47 -12.97 2.24
N TYR A 150 -0.38 -13.35 1.57
CA TYR A 150 -0.41 -14.44 0.61
C TYR A 150 -0.71 -15.79 1.26
N LYS A 151 -0.09 -16.10 2.41
CA LYS A 151 -0.39 -17.33 3.17
C LYS A 151 -1.86 -17.42 3.57
N GLU A 152 -2.44 -16.33 4.08
CA GLU A 152 -3.88 -16.28 4.42
C GLU A 152 -4.76 -16.60 3.21
N MET A 153 -4.46 -16.03 2.04
CA MET A 153 -5.23 -16.32 0.83
C MET A 153 -5.06 -17.77 0.39
N GLN A 154 -3.87 -18.35 0.53
CA GLN A 154 -3.66 -19.76 0.18
C GLN A 154 -4.42 -20.70 1.11
N GLU A 155 -4.40 -20.44 2.42
CA GLU A 155 -5.09 -21.27 3.41
C GLU A 155 -6.62 -21.29 3.19
N VAL A 156 -7.21 -20.18 2.72
CA VAL A 156 -8.66 -20.11 2.45
C VAL A 156 -9.07 -20.77 1.14
N TRP A 157 -8.22 -20.72 0.11
CA TRP A 157 -8.59 -21.16 -1.26
C TRP A 157 -8.21 -22.60 -1.56
N TRP A 158 -7.23 -23.13 -0.85
CA TRP A 158 -6.67 -24.48 -1.07
C TRP A 158 -6.82 -25.39 0.14
N GLY A 159 -7.79 -25.10 1.02
CA GLY A 159 -8.16 -26.06 2.06
C GLY A 159 -8.65 -27.34 1.40
N GLU A 160 -7.77 -28.36 1.34
CA GLU A 160 -8.16 -29.72 0.98
C GLU A 160 -9.14 -30.22 2.06
N ASP A 161 -10.39 -30.47 1.67
CA ASP A 161 -11.35 -31.29 2.42
C ASP A 161 -10.92 -32.77 2.42
#